data_AF-A0A2S9IIH0-F1
#
_entry.id   AF-A0A2S9IIH0-F1
#
_cell.length_a   1.000
_cell.length_b   1.000
_cell.length_c   1.000
_cell.angle_alpha   90.00
_cell.angle_beta   90.00
_cell.angle_gamma   90.00
#
_symmetry.space_group_name_H-M   'P 1'
#
loop_
_entity.id
_entity.type
_entity.pdbx_description
1 polymer ?
#
loop_
_entity_poly.entity_id
_entity_poly.type
_entity_poly.pdbx_seq_one_letter_code
_entity_poly.pdbx_strand_id
1 'polypeptide(L)'
;YTPDAVWTVDGGFEAGTIEDDSIDPGTGLERSDFDRKAVSLSVGYKDEERGINARMRGEARFEDSDDDSRDRNTYLFATGLSWK
;
A
#
# COMPACT_ATOMS: atom_id res chain seq x y z
N TYR A 1 -16.24 4.79 3.06
CA TYR A 1 -17.24 5.87 3.26
C TYR A 1 -17.58 6.44 1.90
N THR A 2 -18.87 6.53 1.58
CA THR A 2 -19.35 6.92 0.24
C THR A 2 -20.13 8.22 0.40
N PRO A 3 -19.48 9.40 0.29
CA PRO A 3 -20.11 10.69 0.56
C PRO A 3 -21.23 11.06 -0.43
N ASP A 4 -21.23 10.47 -1.64
CA ASP A 4 -22.26 10.63 -2.66
C ASP A 4 -22.32 9.34 -3.53
N ALA A 5 -23.42 9.06 -4.24
CA ALA A 5 -23.57 7.84 -5.06
C ALA A 5 -22.44 7.65 -6.09
N VAL A 6 -21.80 8.74 -6.50
CA VAL A 6 -20.67 8.74 -7.45
C VAL A 6 -19.28 8.63 -6.79
N TRP A 7 -19.10 9.00 -5.52
CA TRP A 7 -17.78 9.07 -4.88
C TRP A 7 -17.58 8.00 -3.82
N THR A 8 -16.52 7.22 -3.93
CA THR A 8 -16.10 6.23 -2.92
C THR A 8 -14.78 6.64 -2.31
N VAL A 9 -14.69 6.67 -0.98
CA VAL A 9 -13.43 6.86 -0.26
C VAL A 9 -13.17 5.64 0.63
N ASP A 10 -11.97 5.08 0.50
CA ASP A 10 -11.50 3.93 1.26
C ASP A 10 -10.13 4.23 1.86
N GLY A 11 -9.92 3.78 3.08
CA GLY A 11 -8.68 3.96 3.81
C GLY A 11 -8.36 2.67 4.55
N GLY A 12 -7.10 2.25 4.44
CA GLY A 12 -6.61 1.03 5.04
C GLY A 12 -5.35 1.30 5.85
N PHE A 13 -5.23 0.61 6.98
CA PHE A 13 -4.03 0.59 7.80
C PHE A 13 -3.64 -0.86 8.05
N GLU A 14 -2.37 -1.18 7.84
CA GLU A 14 -1.77 -2.48 8.11
C GLU A 14 -0.53 -2.26 8.98
N ALA A 15 -0.43 -3.01 10.07
CA ALA A 15 0.77 -3.04 10.90
C ALA A 15 1.00 -4.46 11.40
N GLY A 16 2.23 -4.95 11.28
CA GLY A 16 2.61 -6.27 11.78
C GLY A 16 4.08 -6.60 11.51
N THR A 17 4.57 -7.58 12.26
CA THR A 17 5.90 -8.14 12.11
C THR A 17 5.90 -9.14 10.96
N ILE A 18 6.90 -9.04 10.08
CA ILE A 18 7.17 -10.01 9.03
C ILE A 18 8.36 -10.84 9.51
N GLU A 19 8.12 -12.12 9.79
CA GLU A 19 9.17 -13.11 10.07
C GLU A 19 9.86 -13.49 8.74
N ASP A 20 11.19 -13.40 8.69
CA ASP A 20 12.01 -13.74 7.50
C ASP A 20 13.11 -14.76 7.85
N ASP A 21 12.75 -16.05 7.90
CA ASP A 21 13.70 -17.17 8.13
C ASP A 21 14.64 -17.44 6.93
N SER A 22 14.76 -16.52 5.96
CA SER A 22 15.65 -16.74 4.81
C SER A 22 17.12 -16.51 5.19
N ILE A 23 17.99 -17.43 4.76
CA ILE A 23 19.44 -17.28 4.92
C ILE A 23 19.96 -16.31 3.86
N ASP A 24 20.64 -15.24 4.30
CA ASP A 24 21.30 -14.31 3.40
C ASP A 24 22.53 -14.98 2.74
N PRO A 25 22.60 -15.04 1.40
CA PRO A 25 23.69 -15.72 0.71
C PRO A 25 25.03 -14.96 0.75
N GLY A 26 25.03 -13.69 1.16
CA GLY A 26 26.25 -12.87 1.30
C GLY A 26 26.89 -12.99 2.69
N THR A 27 26.09 -13.12 3.74
CA THR A 27 26.58 -13.23 5.13
C THR A 27 26.49 -14.65 5.70
N GLY A 28 25.68 -15.52 5.11
CA GLY A 28 25.41 -16.87 5.62
C GLY A 28 24.57 -16.91 6.89
N LEU A 29 24.00 -15.77 7.30
CA LEU A 29 23.17 -15.62 8.49
C LEU A 29 21.69 -15.52 8.11
N GLU A 30 20.82 -15.88 9.05
CA GLU A 30 19.38 -15.63 8.93
C GLU A 30 19.11 -14.12 8.80
N ARG A 31 18.16 -13.76 7.95
CA ARG A 31 17.75 -12.37 7.80
C ARG A 31 16.96 -11.93 9.01
N SER A 32 17.15 -10.68 9.41
CA SER A 32 16.40 -10.10 10.52
C SER A 32 14.92 -9.99 10.15
N ASP A 33 14.08 -10.31 11.12
CA ASP A 33 12.67 -9.92 11.12
C ASP A 33 12.55 -8.40 11.02
N PHE A 34 11.44 -7.94 10.45
CA PHE A 34 11.17 -6.51 10.29
C PHE A 34 9.70 -6.18 10.51
N ASP A 35 9.45 -5.02 11.10
CA ASP A 35 8.11 -4.49 11.30
C ASP A 35 7.67 -3.70 10.07
N ARG A 36 6.45 -3.98 9.59
CA ARG A 36 5.83 -3.24 8.49
C ARG A 36 4.68 -2.41 9.01
N LYS A 37 4.64 -1.14 8.60
CA LYS A 37 3.48 -0.25 8.74
C LYS A 37 3.11 0.29 7.37
N ALA A 38 1.89 0.03 6.92
CA ALA A 38 1.36 0.56 5.67
C ALA A 38 0.07 1.34 5.90
N VAL A 39 0.00 2.52 5.29
CA VAL A 39 -1.20 3.35 5.22
C VAL A 39 -1.58 3.46 3.76
N SER A 40 -2.85 3.17 3.46
CA SER A 40 -3.40 3.32 2.13
C SER A 40 -4.65 4.19 2.14
N LEU A 41 -4.80 4.97 1.07
CA LEU A 41 -5.95 5.81 0.82
C LEU A 41 -6.35 5.63 -0.64
N SER A 42 -7.61 5.41 -0.90
CA SER A 42 -8.15 5.34 -2.25
C SER A 42 -9.43 6.14 -2.40
N VAL A 43 -9.57 6.75 -3.57
CA VAL A 43 -10.74 7.52 -3.96
C VAL A 43 -11.19 7.03 -5.33
N GLY A 44 -12.47 6.74 -5.45
CA GLY A 44 -13.13 6.36 -6.69
C GLY A 44 -14.21 7.38 -7.04
N TYR A 45 -14.35 7.63 -8.33
CA TYR A 45 -15.45 8.38 -8.92
C TYR A 45 -16.09 7.51 -10.00
N LYS A 46 -17.38 7.23 -9.88
CA LYS A 46 -18.14 6.43 -10.85
C LYS A 46 -19.45 7.14 -11.16
N ASP A 47 -19.57 7.69 -12.35
CA ASP A 47 -20.75 8.36 -12.87
C ASP A 47 -21.33 7.53 -14.02
N GLU A 48 -22.46 6.85 -13.75
CA GLU A 48 -23.08 5.95 -14.72
C GLU A 48 -23.83 6.70 -15.83
N GLU A 49 -24.33 7.92 -15.58
CA GLU A 49 -25.00 8.75 -16.58
C GLU A 49 -24.01 9.29 -17.62
N ARG A 50 -22.80 9.65 -17.18
CA ARG A 50 -21.74 10.18 -18.04
C ARG A 50 -20.79 9.11 -18.55
N GLY A 51 -20.94 7.87 -18.09
CA GLY A 51 -20.07 6.75 -18.45
C GLY A 51 -18.62 6.88 -17.93
N ILE A 52 -18.40 7.71 -16.90
CA ILE A 52 -17.06 8.02 -16.38
C ILE A 52 -16.76 7.13 -15.18
N ASN A 53 -15.58 6.50 -15.18
CA ASN A 53 -15.05 5.79 -14.02
C ASN A 53 -13.59 6.18 -13.82
N ALA A 54 -13.29 6.82 -12.71
CA ALA A 54 -11.94 7.17 -12.29
C ALA A 54 -11.62 6.57 -10.93
N ARG A 55 -10.39 6.12 -10.73
CA ARG A 55 -9.89 5.64 -9.45
C ARG A 55 -8.49 6.13 -9.22
N MET A 56 -8.20 6.56 -8.00
CA MET A 56 -6.86 6.84 -7.52
C MET A 56 -6.61 6.10 -6.21
N ARG A 57 -5.40 5.60 -6.02
CA ARG A 57 -4.93 4.97 -4.78
C ARG A 57 -3.50 5.41 -4.49
N GLY A 58 -3.26 5.86 -3.27
CA GLY A 58 -1.94 6.05 -2.70
C GLY A 58 -1.71 5.04 -1.57
N GLU A 59 -0.49 4.54 -1.46
CA GLU A 59 -0.03 3.74 -0.33
C GLU A 59 1.37 4.18 0.08
N ALA A 60 1.58 4.35 1.37
CA ALA A 60 2.89 4.56 1.97
C ALA A 60 3.17 3.39 2.90
N ARG A 61 4.33 2.77 2.73
CA ARG A 61 4.79 1.61 3.50
C ARG A 61 6.15 1.91 4.07
N PHE A 62 6.27 1.68 5.37
CA PHE A 62 7.47 1.83 6.17
C PHE A 62 7.83 0.46 6.71
N GLU A 63 9.06 0.04 6.47
CA GLU A 63 9.61 -1.24 6.89
C GLU A 63 10.89 -0.94 7.66
N ASP A 64 10.93 -1.29 8.94
CA ASP A 64 12.05 -1.05 9.85
C ASP A 64 12.52 -2.41 10.39
N SER A 65 13.83 -2.67 10.36
CA SER A 65 14.42 -3.94 10.83
C SER A 65 15.17 -3.74 12.14
N ASP A 66 15.19 -4.74 13.03
CA ASP A 66 15.89 -4.64 14.33
C ASP A 66 17.40 -4.34 14.20
N ASP A 67 18.02 -4.76 13.09
CA ASP A 67 19.46 -4.54 12.82
C ASP A 67 19.73 -3.35 11.85
N ASP A 68 18.73 -2.52 11.52
CA ASP A 68 18.83 -1.37 10.59
C ASP A 68 19.24 -1.77 9.14
N SER A 69 19.47 -3.06 8.90
CA SER A 69 20.02 -3.59 7.64
C SER A 69 19.03 -3.56 6.48
N ARG A 70 17.72 -3.37 6.74
CA ARG A 70 16.67 -3.39 5.71
C ARG A 70 15.58 -2.34 5.90
N ASP A 71 15.97 -1.15 6.33
CA ASP A 71 15.04 -0.03 6.41
C ASP A 71 14.62 0.41 5.01
N ARG A 72 13.31 0.35 4.75
CA ARG A 72 12.76 0.65 3.42
C ARG A 72 11.45 1.42 3.49
N ASN A 73 11.45 2.54 2.79
CA ASN A 73 10.26 3.33 2.52
C ASN A 73 9.77 3.07 1.10
N THR A 74 8.55 2.56 0.97
CA THR A 74 7.92 2.27 -0.32
C THR A 74 6.66 3.12 -0.47
N TYR A 75 6.57 3.85 -1.59
CA TYR A 75 5.40 4.63 -1.94
C TYR A 75 4.80 4.09 -3.24
N LEU A 76 3.53 3.72 -3.19
CA LEU A 76 2.77 3.30 -4.37
C LEU A 76 1.74 4.36 -4.71
N PHE A 77 1.64 4.69 -5.99
CA PHE A 77 0.58 5.53 -6.52
C PHE A 77 0.01 4.88 -7.76
N ALA A 78 -1.31 4.72 -7.80
CA ALA A 78 -2.03 4.09 -8.90
C ALA A 78 -3.24 4.94 -9.29
N THR A 79 -3.42 5.13 -10.59
CA THR A 79 -4.56 5.85 -11.15
C THR A 79 -5.14 5.09 -12.33
N GLY A 80 -6.46 5.07 -12.45
CA GLY A 80 -7.18 4.53 -13.59
C GLY A 80 -8.29 5.48 -14.01
N LEU A 81 -8.48 5.64 -15.32
CA LEU A 81 -9.57 6.41 -15.91
C LEU A 81 -10.16 5.59 -17.06
N SER A 82 -11.48 5.49 -17.08
CA SER A 82 -12.27 4.86 -18.13
C SER A 82 -13.45 5.77 -18.45
N TRP A 83 -13.77 5.87 -19.74
CA TRP A 83 -14.89 6.64 -20.24
C TRP A 83 -15.53 5.90 -21.42
N LYS A 84 -16.86 5.94 -21.55
CA LYS A 84 -17.62 5.21 -22.57
C LYS A 84 -18.55 6.15 -23.33
#